data_AF-A0A0F5VRW8-F1
#
_entry.id   AF-A0A0F5VRW8-F1
#
_cell.length_a   1.000
_cell.length_b   1.000
_cell.length_c   1.000
_cell.angle_alpha   90.00
_cell.angle_beta   90.00
_cell.angle_gamma   90.00
#
_symmetry.space_group_name_H-M   'P 1'
#
loop_
_entity.id
_entity.type
_entity.pdbx_description
1 polymer ?
#
loop_
_entity_poly.entity_id
_entity_poly.type
_entity_poly.pdbx_seq_one_letter_code
_entity_poly.pdbx_strand_id
1 'polypeptide(L)'
;MTRYYRGAADIRAVIRVRAVEDPHSWVREVVLALLATTAGDDDATGEFFGTRAAHDPDPRIRAGALRWWAVHETEENGAAFLRDRAVTDPDALPRIAALQSLAYGWPADPATAPQLRERAEADEDEGVRTEATRSLAAAVALAPVAGQLP
;
A
#
# COMPACT_ATOMS: atom_id res chain seq x y z
N MET A 1 7.74 38.15 15.48
CA MET A 1 8.61 36.98 15.78
C MET A 1 7.70 35.79 16.05
N THR A 2 7.50 34.96 15.03
CA THR A 2 6.48 33.92 14.86
C THR A 2 6.80 32.67 15.70
N ARG A 3 6.03 32.46 16.78
CA ARG A 3 6.15 31.31 17.70
C ARG A 3 5.29 30.10 17.30
N TYR A 4 4.75 30.07 16.08
CA TYR A 4 3.65 29.18 15.69
C TYR A 4 4.03 27.87 14.97
N TYR A 5 5.31 27.61 14.66
CA TYR A 5 5.67 26.48 13.78
C TYR A 5 6.42 25.32 14.44
N ARG A 6 6.82 25.43 15.72
CA ARG A 6 7.63 24.38 16.37
C ARG A 6 6.82 23.20 16.92
N GLY A 7 5.57 23.42 17.35
CA GLY A 7 4.77 22.40 18.05
C GLY A 7 4.11 21.34 17.14
N ALA A 8 3.68 21.71 15.94
CA ALA A 8 3.00 20.77 15.04
C ALA A 8 3.96 19.74 14.40
N ALA A 9 5.18 20.17 14.03
CA ALA A 9 6.23 19.29 13.55
C ALA A 9 6.71 18.32 14.64
N ASP A 10 6.80 18.80 15.88
CA ASP A 10 7.19 18.01 17.06
C ASP A 10 6.15 16.93 17.41
N ILE A 11 4.86 17.28 17.37
CA ILE A 11 3.76 16.32 17.56
C ILE A 11 3.75 15.24 16.46
N ARG A 12 3.97 15.61 15.19
CA ARG A 12 4.03 14.64 14.09
C ARG A 12 5.20 13.67 14.24
N ALA A 13 6.37 14.15 14.68
CA ALA A 13 7.52 13.30 14.95
C ALA A 13 7.25 12.31 16.08
N VAL A 14 6.64 12.77 17.19
CA VAL A 14 6.26 11.89 18.32
C VAL A 14 5.23 10.85 17.91
N ILE A 15 4.23 11.23 17.09
CA ILE A 15 3.23 10.30 16.56
C ILE A 15 3.88 9.23 15.68
N ARG A 16 4.82 9.60 14.79
CA ARG A 16 5.54 8.63 13.94
C ARG A 16 6.39 7.66 14.75
N VAL A 17 7.11 8.12 15.77
CA VAL A 17 7.89 7.25 16.67
C VAL A 17 6.99 6.24 17.39
N ARG A 18 5.86 6.71 17.96
CA ARG A 18 4.88 5.82 18.62
C ARG A 18 4.25 4.84 17.64
N ALA A 19 4.03 5.24 16.39
CA ALA A 19 3.49 4.35 15.35
C ALA A 19 4.40 3.16 15.01
N VAL A 20 5.71 3.30 15.24
CA VAL A 20 6.69 2.24 14.94
C VAL A 20 6.87 1.32 16.15
N GLU A 21 6.94 1.88 17.35
CA GLU A 21 7.35 1.17 18.56
C GLU A 21 6.19 0.67 19.42
N ASP A 22 4.94 1.09 19.18
CA ASP A 22 3.82 0.66 20.03
C ASP A 22 3.54 -0.83 19.84
N PRO A 23 3.55 -1.63 20.92
CA PRO A 23 3.31 -3.07 20.83
C PRO A 23 1.89 -3.39 20.35
N HIS A 24 0.92 -2.50 20.55
CA HIS A 24 -0.47 -2.74 20.19
C HIS A 24 -0.78 -2.29 18.77
N SER A 25 -1.22 -3.22 17.92
CA SER A 25 -1.50 -2.90 16.52
C SER A 25 -2.64 -1.92 16.32
N TRP A 26 -3.65 -1.90 17.19
CA TRP A 26 -4.74 -0.91 17.12
C TRP A 26 -4.23 0.53 17.25
N VAL A 27 -3.18 0.77 18.06
CA VAL A 27 -2.55 2.08 18.18
C VAL A 27 -1.88 2.45 16.86
N ARG A 28 -1.13 1.50 16.27
CA ARG A 28 -0.47 1.70 14.97
C ARG A 28 -1.48 1.95 13.85
N GLU A 29 -2.63 1.28 13.89
CA GLU A 29 -3.73 1.46 12.92
C GLU A 29 -4.33 2.86 13.00
N VAL A 30 -4.65 3.33 14.21
CA VAL A 30 -5.15 4.69 14.43
C VAL A 30 -4.14 5.72 13.95
N VAL A 31 -2.85 5.49 14.21
CA VAL A 31 -1.80 6.40 13.72
C VAL A 31 -1.69 6.40 12.20
N LEU A 32 -1.77 5.23 11.54
CA LEU A 32 -1.82 5.19 10.07
C LEU A 32 -3.02 5.97 9.54
N ALA A 33 -4.21 5.77 10.10
CA ALA A 33 -5.42 6.46 9.65
C ALA A 33 -5.33 7.98 9.85
N LEU A 34 -4.77 8.43 10.98
CA LEU A 34 -4.53 9.85 11.23
C LEU A 34 -3.51 10.43 10.26
N LEU A 35 -2.39 9.75 10.00
CA LEU A 35 -1.39 10.22 9.05
C LEU A 35 -1.97 10.26 7.63
N ALA A 36 -2.71 9.23 7.22
CA ALA A 36 -3.36 9.18 5.91
C ALA A 36 -4.33 10.35 5.65
N THR A 37 -4.94 10.90 6.70
CA THR A 37 -5.96 11.95 6.60
C THR A 37 -5.45 13.34 6.93
N THR A 38 -4.31 13.47 7.63
CA THR A 38 -3.81 14.75 8.16
C THR A 38 -2.39 15.10 7.73
N ALA A 39 -1.65 14.13 7.20
CA ALA A 39 -0.38 14.40 6.53
C ALA A 39 -0.66 14.71 5.05
N GLY A 40 0.06 15.69 4.51
CA GLY A 40 0.07 15.89 3.07
C GLY A 40 0.87 14.78 2.39
N ASP A 41 0.91 14.82 1.07
CA ASP A 41 1.72 13.93 0.25
C ASP A 41 3.18 14.42 0.21
N ASP A 42 3.87 14.28 1.35
CA ASP A 42 5.30 14.58 1.48
C ASP A 42 6.13 13.30 1.55
N ASP A 43 7.39 13.36 1.09
CA ASP A 43 8.31 12.23 1.03
C ASP A 43 8.43 11.49 2.38
N ALA A 44 8.38 12.23 3.50
CA ALA A 44 8.46 11.66 4.84
C ALA A 44 7.22 10.84 5.23
N THR A 45 6.06 11.22 4.71
CA THR A 45 4.81 10.47 4.87
C THR A 45 4.85 9.24 3.98
N GLY A 46 5.28 9.39 2.73
CA GLY A 46 5.61 8.27 1.86
C GLY A 46 6.50 7.24 2.57
N GLU A 47 7.73 7.62 2.92
CA GLU A 47 8.73 6.73 3.53
C GLU A 47 8.18 5.97 4.75
N PHE A 48 7.36 6.65 5.56
CA PHE A 48 6.69 6.03 6.70
C PHE A 48 5.72 4.92 6.27
N PHE A 49 4.84 5.18 5.30
CA PHE A 49 3.90 4.19 4.79
C PHE A 49 4.62 3.04 4.08
N GLY A 50 5.66 3.31 3.29
CA GLY A 50 6.49 2.28 2.66
C GLY A 50 7.14 1.36 3.70
N THR A 51 7.68 1.94 4.78
CA THR A 51 8.26 1.18 5.90
C THR A 51 7.22 0.30 6.59
N ARG A 52 6.02 0.83 6.88
CA ARG A 52 4.95 0.02 7.51
C ARG A 52 4.46 -1.08 6.58
N ALA A 53 4.32 -0.79 5.29
CA ALA A 53 3.93 -1.75 4.27
C ALA A 53 4.90 -2.93 4.15
N ALA A 54 6.20 -2.68 4.31
CA ALA A 54 7.24 -3.71 4.20
C ALA A 54 7.47 -4.51 5.50
N HIS A 55 7.31 -3.87 6.67
CA HIS A 55 7.90 -4.39 7.91
C HIS A 55 7.00 -4.37 9.15
N ASP A 56 5.75 -3.90 9.09
CA ASP A 56 4.87 -3.98 10.27
C ASP A 56 4.62 -5.45 10.66
N PRO A 57 4.76 -5.83 11.94
CA PRO A 57 4.46 -7.19 12.37
C PRO A 57 2.98 -7.58 12.21
N ASP A 58 2.05 -6.63 12.16
CA ASP A 58 0.64 -6.88 11.93
C ASP A 58 0.29 -6.79 10.43
N PRO A 59 -0.21 -7.87 9.81
CA PRO A 59 -0.57 -7.90 8.39
C PRO A 59 -1.68 -6.91 8.01
N ARG A 60 -2.56 -6.51 8.95
CA ARG A 60 -3.56 -5.47 8.68
C ARG A 60 -2.91 -4.13 8.45
N ILE A 61 -1.88 -3.81 9.22
CA ILE A 61 -1.15 -2.56 9.10
C ILE A 61 -0.35 -2.54 7.80
N ARG A 62 0.31 -3.66 7.45
CA ARG A 62 1.00 -3.80 6.15
C ARG A 62 0.02 -3.60 4.98
N ALA A 63 -1.15 -4.25 5.02
CA ALA A 63 -2.17 -4.13 3.98
C ALA A 63 -2.75 -2.71 3.87
N GLY A 64 -3.05 -2.05 5.00
CA GLY A 64 -3.54 -0.67 5.02
C GLY A 64 -2.49 0.30 4.47
N ALA A 65 -1.23 0.11 4.83
CA ALA A 65 -0.14 0.93 4.35
C ALA A 65 0.12 0.74 2.85
N LEU A 66 0.03 -0.48 2.33
CA LEU A 66 0.12 -0.76 0.88
C LEU A 66 -0.95 -0.05 0.07
N ARG A 67 -2.20 -0.03 0.56
CA ARG A 67 -3.29 0.69 -0.11
C ARG A 67 -3.06 2.18 -0.13
N TRP A 68 -2.60 2.76 0.99
CA TRP A 68 -2.28 4.17 1.04
C TRP A 68 -1.15 4.52 0.07
N TRP A 69 -0.06 3.75 0.12
CA TRP A 69 1.10 3.91 -0.75
C TRP A 69 0.69 3.87 -2.23
N ALA A 70 -0.15 2.92 -2.62
CA ALA A 70 -0.61 2.78 -4.00
C ALA A 70 -1.45 3.95 -4.53
N VAL A 71 -2.05 4.77 -3.66
CA VAL A 71 -2.83 5.95 -4.08
C VAL A 71 -1.94 7.17 -4.28
N HIS A 72 -0.80 7.25 -3.59
CA HIS A 72 0.04 8.45 -3.53
C HIS A 72 1.36 8.30 -4.29
N GLU A 73 1.86 7.07 -4.46
CA GLU A 73 3.01 6.78 -5.30
C GLU A 73 2.57 6.64 -6.76
N THR A 74 3.02 7.55 -7.63
CA THR A 74 2.66 7.56 -9.06
C THR A 74 3.82 7.16 -9.97
N GLU A 75 5.03 6.99 -9.41
CA GLU A 75 6.18 6.55 -10.19
C GLU A 75 6.19 5.02 -10.40
N GLU A 76 6.94 4.58 -11.41
CA GLU A 76 7.10 3.18 -11.81
C GLU A 76 7.60 2.28 -10.66
N ASN A 77 8.29 2.88 -9.68
CA ASN A 77 8.76 2.21 -8.46
C ASN A 77 7.60 1.67 -7.58
N GLY A 78 6.41 2.28 -7.65
CA GLY A 78 5.22 1.84 -6.91
C GLY A 78 4.75 0.45 -7.31
N ALA A 79 4.66 0.19 -8.62
CA ALA A 79 4.26 -1.12 -9.15
C ALA A 79 5.26 -2.23 -8.77
N ALA A 80 6.56 -1.93 -8.79
CA ALA A 80 7.60 -2.89 -8.41
C ALA A 80 7.48 -3.32 -6.94
N PHE A 81 7.28 -2.36 -6.03
CA PHE A 81 7.07 -2.65 -4.62
C PHE A 81 5.81 -3.49 -4.36
N LEU A 82 4.70 -3.17 -5.03
CA LEU A 82 3.47 -3.94 -4.91
C LEU A 82 3.63 -5.37 -5.45
N ARG A 83 4.31 -5.56 -6.59
CA ARG A 83 4.59 -6.91 -7.12
C ARG A 83 5.40 -7.74 -6.13
N ASP A 84 6.45 -7.15 -5.56
CA ASP A 84 7.27 -7.79 -4.53
C ASP A 84 6.41 -8.22 -3.32
N ARG A 85 5.54 -7.35 -2.82
CA ARG A 85 4.63 -7.68 -1.70
C ARG A 85 3.57 -8.72 -2.07
N ALA A 86 3.05 -8.70 -3.29
CA ALA A 86 2.11 -9.70 -3.80
C ALA A 86 2.70 -11.12 -3.88
N VAL A 87 4.03 -11.25 -3.89
CA VAL A 87 4.74 -12.54 -3.94
C VAL A 87 5.28 -12.93 -2.58
N THR A 88 5.91 -11.99 -1.89
CA THR A 88 6.81 -12.30 -0.75
C THR A 88 6.17 -12.13 0.61
N ASP A 89 5.05 -11.42 0.72
CA ASP A 89 4.43 -11.21 2.03
C ASP A 89 3.89 -12.54 2.57
N PRO A 90 4.21 -12.92 3.83
CA PRO A 90 3.81 -14.21 4.38
C PRO A 90 2.29 -14.32 4.60
N ASP A 91 1.59 -13.19 4.72
CA ASP A 91 0.16 -13.16 5.02
C ASP A 91 -0.68 -12.86 3.77
N ALA A 92 -1.85 -13.49 3.69
CA ALA A 92 -2.76 -13.31 2.56
C ALA A 92 -3.26 -11.86 2.40
N LEU A 93 -3.49 -11.15 3.50
CA LEU A 93 -4.10 -9.80 3.47
C LEU A 93 -3.24 -8.75 2.74
N PRO A 94 -1.93 -8.61 3.02
CA PRO A 94 -1.06 -7.75 2.21
C PRO A 94 -0.92 -8.19 0.76
N ARG A 95 -0.85 -9.51 0.49
CA ARG A 95 -0.82 -10.02 -0.90
C ARG A 95 -2.07 -9.58 -1.67
N ILE A 96 -3.25 -9.77 -1.08
CA ILE A 96 -4.55 -9.31 -1.61
C ILE A 96 -4.55 -7.80 -1.85
N ALA A 97 -4.09 -7.01 -0.88
CA ALA A 97 -4.03 -5.56 -1.01
C ALA A 97 -3.13 -5.13 -2.17
N ALA A 98 -1.97 -5.77 -2.33
CA ALA A 98 -1.04 -5.49 -3.41
C ALA A 98 -1.62 -5.85 -4.79
N LEU A 99 -2.30 -6.99 -4.92
CA LEU A 99 -2.95 -7.41 -6.17
C LEU A 99 -4.05 -6.44 -6.60
N GLN A 100 -4.89 -6.01 -5.65
CA GLN A 100 -5.90 -4.99 -5.89
C GLN A 100 -5.26 -3.68 -6.35
N SER A 101 -4.26 -3.20 -5.61
CA SER A 101 -3.55 -1.96 -5.95
C SER A 101 -2.92 -2.01 -7.34
N LEU A 102 -2.31 -3.13 -7.74
CA LEU A 102 -1.76 -3.31 -9.09
C LEU A 102 -2.85 -3.23 -10.16
N ALA A 103 -3.99 -3.89 -9.94
CA ALA A 103 -5.07 -3.93 -10.91
C ALA A 103 -5.73 -2.56 -11.17
N TYR A 104 -5.77 -1.68 -10.17
CA TYR A 104 -6.40 -0.38 -10.29
C TYR A 104 -5.41 0.77 -10.55
N GLY A 105 -4.21 0.72 -9.98
CA GLY A 105 -3.19 1.77 -10.14
C GLY A 105 -2.32 1.58 -11.37
N TRP A 106 -2.03 0.33 -11.75
CA TRP A 106 -1.15 0.00 -12.88
C TRP A 106 -1.75 -1.03 -13.84
N PRO A 107 -3.00 -0.87 -14.30
CA PRO A 107 -3.65 -1.85 -15.17
C PRO A 107 -2.95 -1.99 -16.54
N ALA A 108 -2.30 -0.94 -17.03
CA ALA A 108 -1.58 -0.93 -18.31
C ALA A 108 -0.09 -1.30 -18.18
N ASP A 109 0.43 -1.52 -16.97
CA ASP A 109 1.79 -2.02 -16.78
C ASP A 109 1.88 -3.47 -17.34
N PRO A 110 2.86 -3.76 -18.21
CA PRO A 110 2.97 -5.05 -18.89
C PRO A 110 3.19 -6.23 -17.93
N ALA A 111 3.69 -6.00 -16.71
CA ALA A 111 3.91 -7.02 -15.69
C ALA A 111 2.67 -7.27 -14.80
N THR A 112 1.69 -6.37 -14.76
CA THR A 112 0.51 -6.50 -13.88
C THR A 112 -0.33 -7.74 -14.22
N ALA A 113 -0.80 -7.87 -15.47
CA ALA A 113 -1.65 -9.00 -15.85
C ALA A 113 -0.94 -10.38 -15.75
N PRO A 114 0.34 -10.53 -16.14
CA PRO A 114 1.10 -11.76 -15.87
C PRO A 114 1.18 -12.10 -14.38
N GLN A 115 1.49 -11.13 -13.51
CA GLN A 115 1.61 -11.37 -12.07
C GLN A 115 0.28 -11.80 -11.44
N LEU A 116 -0.81 -11.15 -11.83
CA LEU A 116 -2.16 -11.48 -11.37
C LEU A 116 -2.58 -12.90 -11.80
N ARG A 117 -2.26 -13.29 -13.04
CA ARG A 117 -2.52 -14.66 -13.51
C ARG A 117 -1.73 -15.70 -12.72
N GLU A 118 -0.43 -15.45 -12.51
CA GLU A 118 0.42 -16.35 -11.73
C GLU A 118 -0.12 -16.57 -10.31
N ARG A 119 -0.56 -15.49 -9.63
CA ARG A 119 -1.16 -15.59 -8.30
C ARG A 119 -2.53 -16.27 -8.31
N ALA A 120 -3.33 -16.11 -9.37
CA ALA A 120 -4.60 -16.81 -9.51
C ALA A 120 -4.42 -18.33 -9.65
N GLU A 121 -3.36 -18.77 -10.31
CA GLU A 121 -3.09 -20.19 -10.58
C GLU A 121 -2.34 -20.89 -9.44
N ALA A 122 -1.39 -20.21 -8.80
CA ALA A 122 -0.37 -20.85 -7.99
C ALA A 122 -0.20 -20.30 -6.56
N ASP A 123 -0.92 -19.26 -6.12
CA ASP A 123 -0.85 -18.85 -4.72
C ASP A 123 -1.38 -19.96 -3.80
N GLU A 124 -0.74 -20.15 -2.65
CA GLU A 124 -1.11 -21.15 -1.65
C GLU A 124 -2.48 -20.87 -1.02
N ASP A 125 -2.83 -19.60 -0.85
CA ASP A 125 -4.04 -19.15 -0.18
C ASP A 125 -5.21 -19.01 -1.17
N GLU A 126 -6.34 -19.63 -0.85
CA GLU A 126 -7.54 -19.59 -1.71
C GLU A 126 -8.14 -18.19 -1.86
N GLY A 127 -8.07 -17.39 -0.80
CA GLY A 127 -8.50 -15.99 -0.81
C GLY A 127 -7.63 -15.17 -1.77
N VAL A 128 -6.32 -15.40 -1.76
CA VAL A 128 -5.39 -14.74 -2.70
C VAL A 128 -5.68 -15.18 -4.15
N ARG A 129 -5.84 -16.47 -4.42
CA ARG A 129 -6.19 -16.96 -5.78
C ARG A 129 -7.50 -16.36 -6.29
N THR A 130 -8.50 -16.28 -5.41
CA THR A 130 -9.81 -15.70 -5.72
C THR A 130 -9.68 -14.22 -6.05
N GLU A 131 -8.94 -13.47 -5.25
CA GLU A 131 -8.77 -12.04 -5.49
C GLU A 131 -7.91 -11.77 -6.73
N ALA A 132 -6.85 -12.54 -6.96
CA ALA A 132 -6.01 -12.44 -8.13
C ALA A 132 -6.81 -12.63 -9.42
N THR A 133 -7.79 -13.55 -9.42
CA THR A 133 -8.71 -13.74 -10.55
C THR A 133 -9.58 -12.51 -10.81
N ARG A 134 -10.15 -11.91 -9.76
CA ARG A 134 -10.97 -10.69 -9.87
C ARG A 134 -10.15 -9.50 -10.33
N SER A 135 -8.97 -9.34 -9.73
CA SER A 135 -8.02 -8.28 -10.04
C SER A 135 -7.49 -8.42 -11.47
N LEU A 136 -7.26 -9.64 -11.97
CA LEU A 136 -6.91 -9.86 -13.39
C LEU A 136 -8.02 -9.37 -14.34
N ALA A 137 -9.28 -9.70 -14.04
CA ALA A 137 -10.41 -9.24 -14.85
C ALA A 137 -10.52 -7.71 -14.84
N ALA A 138 -10.33 -7.08 -13.67
CA ALA A 138 -10.32 -5.63 -13.54
C ALA A 138 -9.16 -4.98 -14.32
N ALA A 139 -7.94 -5.48 -14.17
CA ALA A 139 -6.75 -4.95 -14.86
C ALA A 139 -6.91 -5.01 -16.38
N VAL A 140 -7.39 -6.15 -16.92
CA VAL A 140 -7.64 -6.30 -18.37
C VAL A 140 -8.71 -5.32 -18.86
N ALA A 141 -9.76 -5.07 -18.08
CA ALA A 141 -10.80 -4.12 -18.44
C ALA A 141 -10.33 -2.66 -18.39
N LEU A 142 -9.43 -2.33 -17.45
CA LEU A 142 -8.93 -0.98 -17.23
C LEU A 142 -7.74 -0.62 -18.12
N ALA A 143 -6.93 -1.59 -18.55
CA ALA A 143 -5.72 -1.35 -19.33
C ALA A 143 -5.93 -0.47 -20.59
N PRO A 144 -7.00 -0.66 -21.39
CA PRO A 144 -7.23 0.17 -22.59
C PRO A 144 -7.58 1.63 -22.29
N VAL A 145 -8.10 1.94 -21.10
CA VAL A 145 -8.56 3.27 -20.71
C VAL A 145 -7.62 3.97 -19.73
N ALA A 146 -6.57 3.29 -19.27
CA ALA A 146 -5.63 3.81 -18.27
C ALA A 146 -4.95 5.11 -18.72
N GLY A 147 -4.62 5.26 -20.00
CA GLY A 147 -4.05 6.49 -20.57
C GLY A 147 -5.07 7.59 -20.89
N GLN A 148 -6.35 7.39 -20.59
CA GLN A 148 -7.46 8.32 -20.85
C GLN A 148 -8.08 8.88 -19.56
N LEU A 149 -7.64 8.39 -18.40
CA LEU A 149 -8.04 8.92 -17.11
C LEU A 149 -7.22 10.19 -16.82
N PRO A 150 -7.84 11.22 -16.22
CA PRO A 150 -7.20 12.51 -15.95
C PRO A 150 -6.02 12.41 -14.98
#